data_AF-A0A2H0ZBS7-F1
#
_entry.id   AF-A0A2H0ZBS7-F1
#
_cell.length_a   1.000
_cell.length_b   1.000
_cell.length_c   1.000
_cell.angle_alpha   90.00
_cell.angle_beta   90.00
_cell.angle_gamma   90.00
#
_symmetry.space_group_name_H-M   'P 1'
#
loop_
_entity.id
_entity.type
_entity.pdbx_description
1 polymer ?
#
loop_
_entity_poly.entity_id
_entity_poly.type
_entity_poly.pdbx_seq_one_letter_code
_entity_poly.pdbx_strand_id
1 'polypeptide(L)'
;MEIKHKVKCIPEEMFGRLKEFSEKLWEEKNSAAVELSSIMQEFEEESLSVEEFLTGKEEAAAGKLAFAEKQYAEKMKVLEAKMGEVKKENDALSARLAGLKEEREALAAEIETKNEENARLSAQVAEEKSRLVSEFSVKTGELYENLKGKEEGMLKKWEEKNGQLDGKLSSLEREYKERGEALRLKEKSLEEEFKYKKKELIKTFDRVRVELELKERELLKKQEKLAEGEKTADKGTEK
;
A
#
# COMPACT_ATOMS: atom_id res chain seq x y z
N MET A 1 -38.36 -65.41 -50.67
CA MET A 1 -39.66 -66.10 -50.54
C MET A 1 -40.28 -66.15 -51.92
N GLU A 2 -40.10 -67.26 -52.62
CA GLU A 2 -40.70 -67.49 -53.93
C GLU A 2 -41.98 -68.30 -53.75
N ILE A 3 -43.11 -67.61 -53.76
CA ILE A 3 -44.38 -68.25 -54.09
C ILE A 3 -44.81 -67.62 -55.41
N LYS A 4 -44.17 -68.04 -56.50
CA LYS A 4 -44.66 -67.79 -57.86
C LYS A 4 -45.80 -68.77 -58.14
N HIS A 5 -46.91 -68.64 -57.42
CA HIS A 5 -48.15 -69.24 -57.89
C HIS A 5 -48.60 -68.38 -59.06
N LYS A 6 -48.39 -68.87 -60.29
CA LYS A 6 -49.08 -68.33 -61.46
C LYS A 6 -50.57 -68.41 -61.14
N VAL A 7 -51.18 -67.27 -60.85
CA VAL A 7 -52.63 -67.18 -60.65
C VAL A 7 -53.25 -67.45 -62.01
N LYS A 8 -53.55 -68.72 -62.30
CA LYS A 8 -54.26 -69.13 -63.51
C LYS A 8 -55.75 -69.15 -63.21
N CYS A 9 -56.53 -68.47 -64.05
CA CYS A 9 -57.98 -68.39 -63.90
C CYS A 9 -58.68 -69.75 -64.09
N ILE A 10 -58.04 -70.70 -64.81
CA ILE A 10 -58.50 -72.09 -64.98
C ILE A 10 -57.28 -73.03 -64.89
N PRO A 11 -57.38 -74.18 -64.21
CA PRO A 11 -56.34 -75.21 -64.23
C PRO A 11 -56.08 -75.72 -65.66
N GLU A 12 -54.81 -75.85 -66.06
CA GLU A 12 -54.43 -76.33 -67.41
C GLU A 12 -55.09 -77.66 -67.77
N GLU A 13 -55.27 -78.54 -66.78
CA GLU A 13 -55.95 -79.81 -66.94
C GLU A 13 -57.42 -79.66 -67.38
N MET A 14 -58.13 -78.63 -66.92
CA MET A 14 -59.52 -78.38 -67.31
C MET A 14 -59.60 -77.78 -68.73
N PHE A 15 -58.72 -76.85 -69.06
CA PHE A 15 -58.66 -76.27 -70.40
C PHE A 15 -58.29 -77.31 -71.46
N GLY A 16 -57.35 -78.21 -71.14
CA GLY A 16 -56.99 -79.35 -72.00
C GLY A 16 -58.17 -80.30 -72.25
N ARG A 17 -58.93 -80.66 -71.19
CA ARG A 17 -60.13 -81.49 -71.33
C ARG A 17 -61.23 -80.84 -72.17
N LEU A 18 -61.42 -79.52 -72.05
CA LEU A 18 -62.35 -78.75 -72.87
C LEU A 18 -61.95 -78.77 -74.35
N LYS A 19 -60.66 -78.70 -74.65
CA LYS A 19 -60.11 -78.78 -76.02
C LYS A 19 -60.38 -80.13 -76.65
N GLU A 20 -60.05 -81.21 -75.94
CA GLU A 20 -60.33 -82.59 -76.38
C GLU A 20 -61.84 -82.83 -76.59
N PHE A 21 -62.69 -82.22 -75.75
CA PHE A 21 -64.15 -82.31 -75.91
C PHE A 21 -64.65 -81.55 -77.13
N SER A 22 -64.10 -80.36 -77.40
CA SER A 22 -64.42 -79.58 -78.60
C SER A 22 -64.02 -80.32 -79.89
N GLU A 23 -62.85 -80.97 -79.90
CA GLU A 23 -62.37 -81.78 -81.03
C GLU A 23 -63.30 -82.96 -81.32
N LYS A 24 -63.78 -83.67 -80.29
CA LYS A 24 -64.76 -84.76 -80.44
C LYS A 24 -66.08 -84.25 -81.02
N LEU A 25 -66.60 -83.13 -80.53
CA LEU A 25 -67.84 -82.54 -81.05
C LEU A 25 -67.69 -82.12 -82.52
N TRP A 26 -66.50 -81.69 -82.94
CA TRP A 26 -66.19 -81.35 -84.33
C TRP A 26 -66.21 -82.58 -85.24
N GLU A 27 -65.62 -83.69 -84.80
CA GLU A 27 -65.65 -84.99 -85.50
C GLU A 27 -67.09 -85.51 -85.68
N GLU A 28 -67.94 -85.28 -84.68
CA GLU A 28 -69.37 -85.64 -84.70
C GLU A 28 -70.24 -84.68 -85.55
N LYS A 29 -69.65 -83.63 -86.14
CA LYS A 29 -70.34 -82.57 -86.90
C LYS A 29 -71.40 -81.82 -86.08
N ASN A 30 -71.19 -81.70 -84.77
CA ASN A 30 -72.09 -80.99 -83.87
C ASN A 30 -71.83 -79.47 -83.95
N SER A 31 -72.88 -78.67 -84.15
CA SER A 31 -72.77 -77.20 -84.23
C SER A 31 -72.24 -76.57 -82.94
N ALA A 32 -72.43 -77.22 -81.78
CA ALA A 32 -71.89 -76.76 -80.50
C ALA A 32 -70.35 -76.73 -80.48
N ALA A 33 -69.67 -77.48 -81.33
CA ALA A 33 -68.21 -77.44 -81.46
C ALA A 33 -67.72 -76.06 -81.93
N VAL A 34 -68.49 -75.39 -82.79
CA VAL A 34 -68.17 -74.04 -83.30
C VAL A 34 -68.27 -73.02 -82.16
N GLU A 35 -69.36 -73.05 -81.40
CA GLU A 35 -69.60 -72.15 -80.27
C GLU A 35 -68.58 -72.38 -79.15
N LEU A 36 -68.30 -73.64 -78.80
CA LEU A 36 -67.31 -73.98 -77.78
C LEU A 36 -65.90 -73.55 -78.20
N SER A 37 -65.53 -73.76 -79.47
CA SER A 37 -64.23 -73.31 -79.99
C SER A 37 -64.11 -71.78 -79.97
N SER A 38 -65.20 -71.05 -80.28
CA SER A 38 -65.24 -69.59 -80.18
C SER A 38 -65.03 -69.10 -78.74
N ILE A 39 -65.77 -69.68 -77.78
CA ILE A 39 -65.64 -69.35 -76.34
C ILE A 39 -64.24 -69.68 -75.83
N MET A 40 -63.67 -70.82 -76.23
CA MET A 40 -62.32 -71.22 -75.83
C MET A 40 -61.27 -70.27 -76.40
N GLN A 41 -61.43 -69.81 -77.63
CA GLN A 41 -60.53 -68.83 -78.25
C GLN A 41 -60.60 -67.48 -77.52
N GLU A 42 -61.79 -66.95 -77.26
CA GLU A 42 -61.98 -65.71 -76.49
C GLU A 42 -61.36 -65.82 -75.09
N PHE A 43 -61.56 -66.96 -74.42
CA PHE A 43 -60.99 -67.22 -73.10
C PHE A 43 -59.46 -67.34 -73.13
N GLU A 44 -58.88 -67.95 -74.16
CA GLU A 44 -57.44 -68.06 -74.35
C GLU A 44 -56.81 -66.66 -74.57
N GLU A 45 -57.44 -65.83 -75.41
CA GLU A 45 -57.06 -64.43 -75.64
C GLU A 45 -57.15 -63.60 -74.35
N GLU A 46 -58.22 -63.73 -73.57
CA GLU A 46 -58.36 -63.06 -72.26
C GLU A 46 -57.33 -63.55 -71.23
N SER A 47 -57.03 -64.85 -71.22
CA SER A 47 -56.04 -65.44 -70.30
C SER A 47 -54.63 -64.92 -70.58
N LEU A 48 -54.25 -64.81 -71.86
CA LEU A 48 -52.98 -64.20 -72.27
C LEU A 48 -52.93 -62.71 -71.89
N SER A 49 -54.01 -61.97 -72.14
CA SER A 49 -54.12 -60.55 -71.76
C SER A 49 -53.97 -60.33 -70.25
N VAL A 50 -54.56 -61.19 -69.42
CA VAL A 50 -54.40 -61.15 -67.96
C VAL A 50 -52.97 -61.50 -67.53
N GLU A 51 -52.32 -62.51 -68.14
CA GLU A 51 -50.92 -62.85 -67.83
C GLU A 51 -49.96 -61.70 -68.20
N GLU A 52 -50.16 -61.05 -69.35
CA GLU A 52 -49.42 -59.85 -69.74
C GLU A 52 -49.66 -58.68 -68.78
N PHE A 53 -50.91 -58.47 -68.34
CA PHE A 53 -51.22 -57.43 -67.35
C PHE A 53 -50.55 -57.72 -66.00
N LEU A 54 -50.60 -58.96 -65.51
CA LEU A 54 -49.98 -59.36 -64.24
C LEU A 54 -48.47 -59.23 -64.29
N THR A 55 -47.82 -59.73 -65.35
CA THR A 55 -46.37 -59.58 -65.53
C THR A 55 -45.98 -58.11 -65.59
N GLY A 56 -46.72 -57.28 -66.32
CA GLY A 56 -46.50 -55.83 -66.32
C GLY A 56 -46.67 -55.16 -64.94
N LYS A 57 -47.61 -55.64 -64.11
CA LYS A 57 -47.77 -55.15 -62.73
C LYS A 57 -46.65 -55.62 -61.80
N GLU A 58 -46.23 -56.87 -61.93
CA GLU A 58 -45.12 -57.44 -61.16
C GLU A 58 -43.79 -56.73 -61.50
N GLU A 59 -43.52 -56.49 -62.78
CA GLU A 59 -42.36 -55.72 -63.24
C GLU A 59 -42.42 -54.28 -62.72
N ALA A 60 -43.57 -53.62 -62.79
CA ALA A 60 -43.75 -52.27 -62.26
C ALA A 60 -43.56 -52.22 -60.73
N ALA A 61 -44.04 -53.23 -60.00
CA ALA A 61 -43.85 -53.34 -58.56
C ALA A 61 -42.39 -53.62 -58.19
N ALA A 62 -41.74 -54.53 -58.91
CA ALA A 62 -40.31 -54.84 -58.75
C ALA A 62 -39.45 -53.62 -59.05
N GLY A 63 -39.77 -52.84 -60.10
CA GLY A 63 -39.09 -51.59 -60.42
C GLY A 63 -39.24 -50.54 -59.32
N LYS A 64 -40.44 -50.38 -58.74
CA LYS A 64 -40.67 -49.49 -57.60
C LYS A 64 -39.90 -49.93 -56.35
N LEU A 65 -39.88 -51.23 -56.06
CA LEU A 65 -39.15 -51.79 -54.93
C LEU A 65 -37.64 -51.55 -55.09
N ALA A 66 -37.07 -51.90 -56.25
CA ALA A 66 -35.66 -51.71 -56.53
C ALA A 66 -35.24 -50.23 -56.46
N PHE A 67 -36.10 -49.32 -56.94
CA PHE A 67 -35.87 -47.88 -56.82
C PHE A 67 -35.88 -47.42 -55.36
N ALA A 68 -36.84 -47.89 -54.55
CA ALA A 68 -36.91 -47.56 -53.13
C ALA A 68 -35.71 -48.12 -52.36
N GLU A 69 -35.31 -49.37 -52.61
CA GLU A 69 -34.13 -50.00 -52.02
C GLU A 69 -32.86 -49.20 -52.32
N LYS A 70 -32.69 -48.77 -53.58
CA LYS A 70 -31.57 -47.91 -53.97
C LYS A 70 -31.58 -46.58 -53.23
N GLN A 71 -32.73 -45.91 -53.12
CA GLN A 71 -32.85 -44.66 -52.36
C GLN A 71 -32.52 -44.83 -50.88
N TYR A 72 -32.99 -45.91 -50.24
CA TYR A 72 -32.69 -46.17 -48.84
C TYR A 72 -31.23 -46.54 -48.64
N ALA A 73 -30.62 -47.31 -49.54
CA ALA A 73 -29.20 -47.61 -49.50
C ALA A 73 -28.33 -46.34 -49.60
N GLU A 74 -28.70 -45.39 -50.47
CA GLU A 74 -28.01 -44.09 -50.57
C GLU A 74 -28.19 -43.25 -49.30
N LYS A 75 -29.41 -43.19 -48.74
CA LYS A 75 -29.66 -42.49 -47.47
C LYS A 75 -28.87 -43.09 -46.31
N MET A 76 -28.79 -44.41 -46.22
CA MET A 76 -28.01 -45.12 -45.21
C MET A 76 -26.53 -44.76 -45.29
N LYS A 77 -25.95 -44.77 -46.50
CA LYS A 77 -24.55 -44.34 -46.70
C LYS A 77 -24.30 -42.91 -46.24
N VAL A 78 -25.21 -41.99 -46.54
CA VAL A 78 -25.09 -40.58 -46.11
C VAL A 78 -25.17 -40.46 -44.59
N LEU A 79 -26.08 -41.19 -43.94
CA LEU A 79 -26.21 -41.18 -42.49
C LEU A 79 -25.00 -41.80 -41.80
N GLU A 80 -24.46 -42.89 -42.32
CA GLU A 80 -23.23 -43.52 -41.81
C GLU A 80 -22.04 -42.57 -41.93
N ALA A 81 -21.90 -41.87 -43.06
CA ALA A 81 -20.86 -40.86 -43.24
C ALA A 81 -20.98 -39.73 -42.21
N LYS A 82 -22.18 -39.16 -42.04
CA LYS A 82 -22.44 -38.10 -41.04
C LYS A 82 -22.19 -38.58 -39.61
N MET A 83 -22.58 -39.81 -39.28
CA MET A 83 -22.34 -40.39 -37.96
C MET A 83 -20.84 -40.54 -37.70
N GLY A 84 -20.07 -40.92 -38.72
CA GLY A 84 -18.60 -40.95 -38.67
C GLY A 84 -17.98 -39.58 -38.45
N GLU A 85 -18.47 -38.54 -39.13
CA GLU A 85 -18.01 -37.15 -38.97
C GLU A 85 -18.28 -36.63 -37.55
N VAL A 86 -19.52 -36.76 -37.07
CA VAL A 86 -19.91 -36.32 -35.71
C VAL A 86 -19.09 -37.04 -34.65
N LYS A 87 -18.82 -38.34 -34.84
CA LYS A 87 -17.98 -39.10 -33.90
C LYS A 87 -16.55 -38.55 -33.85
N LYS A 88 -15.94 -38.28 -35.00
CA LYS A 88 -14.60 -37.66 -35.05
C LYS A 88 -14.57 -36.29 -34.40
N GLU A 89 -15.59 -35.46 -34.63
CA GLU A 89 -15.70 -34.15 -34.00
C GLU A 89 -15.84 -34.26 -32.48
N ASN A 90 -16.67 -35.19 -32.00
CA ASN A 90 -16.84 -35.44 -30.57
C ASN A 90 -15.54 -35.92 -29.90
N ASP A 91 -14.79 -36.81 -30.57
CA ASP A 91 -13.50 -37.28 -30.08
C ASP A 91 -12.48 -36.14 -30.01
N ALA A 92 -12.45 -35.27 -31.05
CA ALA A 92 -11.58 -34.09 -31.07
C ALA A 92 -11.93 -33.07 -29.98
N LEU A 93 -13.22 -32.79 -29.77
CA LEU A 93 -13.70 -31.91 -28.70
C LEU A 93 -13.39 -32.49 -27.31
N SER A 94 -13.55 -33.80 -27.13
CA SER A 94 -13.23 -34.48 -25.88
C SER A 94 -11.74 -34.38 -25.55
N ALA A 95 -10.86 -34.59 -26.55
CA ALA A 95 -9.42 -34.41 -26.40
C ALA A 95 -9.06 -32.95 -26.05
N ARG A 96 -9.69 -31.98 -26.72
CA ARG A 96 -9.50 -30.55 -26.42
C ARG A 96 -9.96 -30.19 -25.00
N LEU A 97 -11.10 -30.72 -24.55
CA LEU A 97 -11.59 -30.51 -23.19
C LEU A 97 -10.67 -31.11 -22.13
N ALA A 98 -10.06 -32.27 -22.41
CA ALA A 98 -9.05 -32.85 -21.52
C ALA A 98 -7.81 -31.93 -21.40
N GLY A 99 -7.27 -31.45 -22.52
CA GLY A 99 -6.14 -30.51 -22.52
C GLY A 99 -6.44 -29.20 -21.80
N LEU A 100 -7.63 -28.63 -21.99
CA LEU A 100 -8.05 -27.42 -21.27
C LEU A 100 -8.21 -27.63 -19.76
N LYS A 101 -8.60 -28.84 -19.32
CA LYS A 101 -8.66 -29.17 -17.89
C LYS A 101 -7.26 -29.25 -17.29
N GLU A 102 -6.32 -29.90 -17.96
CA GLU A 102 -4.92 -29.98 -17.52
C GLU A 102 -4.28 -28.58 -17.43
N GLU A 103 -4.50 -27.73 -18.45
CA GLU A 103 -4.02 -26.35 -18.46
C GLU A 103 -4.63 -25.54 -17.30
N ARG A 104 -5.93 -25.70 -17.05
CA ARG A 104 -6.60 -25.03 -15.92
C ARG A 104 -6.03 -25.47 -14.57
N GLU A 105 -5.76 -26.76 -14.40
CA GLU A 105 -5.18 -27.29 -13.16
C GLU A 105 -3.74 -26.79 -12.96
N ALA A 106 -2.93 -26.75 -14.02
CA ALA A 106 -1.60 -26.18 -13.98
C ALA A 106 -1.60 -24.70 -13.60
N LEU A 107 -2.49 -23.90 -14.23
CA LEU A 107 -2.65 -22.48 -13.91
C LEU A 107 -3.15 -22.27 -12.48
N ALA A 108 -4.05 -23.12 -11.98
CA ALA A 108 -4.53 -23.04 -10.60
C ALA A 108 -3.39 -23.27 -9.59
N ALA A 109 -2.53 -24.28 -9.83
CA ALA A 109 -1.37 -24.55 -8.99
C ALA A 109 -0.33 -23.42 -9.04
N GLU A 110 -0.12 -22.81 -10.21
CA GLU A 110 0.77 -21.65 -10.36
C GLU A 110 0.24 -20.43 -9.58
N ILE A 111 -1.07 -20.16 -9.66
CA ILE A 111 -1.72 -19.08 -8.89
C ILE A 111 -1.56 -19.31 -7.38
N GLU A 112 -1.75 -20.54 -6.91
CA GLU A 112 -1.57 -20.89 -5.50
C GLU A 112 -0.13 -20.61 -5.04
N THR A 113 0.86 -21.08 -5.80
CA THR A 113 2.28 -20.83 -5.53
C THR A 113 2.61 -19.33 -5.48
N LYS A 114 2.07 -18.55 -6.42
CA LYS A 114 2.28 -17.10 -6.47
C LYS A 114 1.60 -16.36 -5.32
N ASN A 115 0.44 -16.84 -4.87
CA ASN A 115 -0.23 -16.29 -3.69
C ASN A 115 0.56 -16.55 -2.41
N GLU A 116 1.14 -17.74 -2.24
CA GLU A 116 2.02 -18.06 -1.12
C GLU A 116 3.28 -17.18 -1.12
N GLU A 117 3.91 -17.00 -2.29
CA GLU A 117 5.05 -16.11 -2.46
C GLU A 117 4.71 -14.66 -2.07
N ASN A 118 3.57 -14.15 -2.55
CA ASN A 118 3.07 -12.82 -2.20
C ASN A 118 2.78 -12.67 -0.70
N ALA A 119 2.19 -13.68 -0.07
CA ALA A 119 1.93 -13.68 1.36
C ALA A 119 3.24 -13.63 2.16
N ARG A 120 4.25 -14.42 1.76
CA ARG A 120 5.58 -14.41 2.38
C ARG A 120 6.27 -13.06 2.25
N LEU A 121 6.28 -12.48 1.05
CA LEU A 121 6.88 -11.17 0.80
C LEU A 121 6.17 -10.07 1.59
N SER A 122 4.84 -10.13 1.67
CA SER A 122 4.05 -9.17 2.46
C SER A 122 4.39 -9.25 3.95
N ALA A 123 4.56 -10.45 4.50
CA ALA A 123 4.98 -10.65 5.88
C ALA A 123 6.40 -10.08 6.12
N GLN A 124 7.35 -10.33 5.23
CA GLN A 124 8.70 -9.77 5.31
C GLN A 124 8.71 -8.24 5.28
N VAL A 125 7.92 -7.63 4.40
CA VAL A 125 7.79 -6.16 4.33
C VAL A 125 7.17 -5.59 5.61
N ALA A 126 6.19 -6.27 6.20
CA ALA A 126 5.58 -5.85 7.47
C ALA A 126 6.59 -5.92 8.63
N GLU A 127 7.38 -6.99 8.70
CA GLU A 127 8.43 -7.17 9.70
C GLU A 127 9.53 -6.11 9.57
N GLU A 128 10.05 -5.89 8.36
CA GLU A 128 11.03 -4.86 8.05
C GLU A 128 10.54 -3.46 8.42
N LYS A 129 9.28 -3.15 8.07
CA LYS A 129 8.66 -1.88 8.45
C LYS A 129 8.59 -1.74 9.98
N SER A 130 8.20 -2.79 10.69
CA SER A 130 8.16 -2.78 12.17
C SER A 130 9.54 -2.57 12.77
N ARG A 131 10.57 -3.25 12.24
CA ARG A 131 11.97 -3.08 12.66
C ARG A 131 12.43 -1.64 12.46
N LEU A 132 12.25 -1.08 11.25
CA LEU A 132 12.63 0.31 10.97
C LEU A 132 11.92 1.30 11.89
N VAL A 133 10.62 1.14 12.11
CA VAL A 133 9.86 2.01 13.03
C VAL A 133 10.42 1.94 14.45
N SER A 134 10.77 0.74 14.93
CA SER A 134 11.41 0.56 16.23
C SER A 134 12.76 1.28 16.31
N GLU A 135 13.64 1.06 15.32
CA GLU A 135 14.96 1.70 15.26
C GLU A 135 14.85 3.24 15.22
N PHE A 136 13.95 3.77 14.39
CA PHE A 136 13.69 5.21 14.35
C PHE A 136 13.19 5.73 15.70
N SER A 137 12.27 5.04 16.34
CA SER A 137 11.75 5.44 17.67
C SER A 137 12.86 5.47 18.71
N VAL A 138 13.73 4.45 18.75
CA VAL A 138 14.88 4.40 19.69
C VAL A 138 15.82 5.58 19.41
N LYS A 139 16.22 5.77 18.15
CA LYS A 139 17.16 6.83 17.78
C LYS A 139 16.60 8.23 18.05
N THR A 140 15.32 8.43 17.83
CA THR A 140 14.63 9.67 18.20
C THR A 140 14.65 9.88 19.71
N GLY A 141 14.38 8.84 20.51
CA GLY A 141 14.50 8.89 21.97
C GLY A 141 15.91 9.27 22.43
N GLU A 142 16.95 8.61 21.90
CA GLU A 142 18.35 8.91 22.20
C GLU A 142 18.72 10.37 21.87
N LEU A 143 18.23 10.90 20.75
CA LEU A 143 18.48 12.30 20.38
C LEU A 143 17.85 13.27 21.38
N TYR A 144 16.62 13.00 21.85
CA TYR A 144 15.97 13.80 22.88
C TYR A 144 16.70 13.73 24.22
N GLU A 145 17.12 12.54 24.66
CA GLU A 145 17.91 12.38 25.89
C GLU A 145 19.24 13.10 25.82
N ASN A 146 19.95 12.99 24.68
CA ASN A 146 21.21 13.70 24.46
C ASN A 146 21.03 15.22 24.44
N LEU A 147 19.96 15.72 23.81
CA LEU A 147 19.65 17.14 23.79
C LEU A 147 19.35 17.64 25.21
N LYS A 148 18.48 16.94 25.94
CA LYS A 148 18.14 17.25 27.33
C LYS A 148 19.38 17.25 28.23
N GLY A 149 20.26 16.27 28.11
CA GLY A 149 21.51 16.21 28.87
C GLY A 149 22.44 17.40 28.57
N LYS A 150 22.50 17.85 27.31
CA LYS A 150 23.25 19.06 26.94
C LYS A 150 22.61 20.32 27.52
N GLU A 151 21.30 20.45 27.47
CA GLU A 151 20.56 21.59 28.05
C GLU A 151 20.76 21.67 29.56
N GLU A 152 20.59 20.56 30.28
CA GLU A 152 20.86 20.48 31.72
C GLU A 152 22.33 20.80 32.04
N GLY A 153 23.27 20.31 31.23
CA GLY A 153 24.70 20.61 31.40
C GLY A 153 25.03 22.09 31.17
N MET A 154 24.39 22.74 30.20
CA MET A 154 24.53 24.18 29.98
C MET A 154 23.91 24.99 31.11
N LEU A 155 22.74 24.58 31.60
CA LEU A 155 22.06 25.23 32.73
C LEU A 155 22.93 25.17 33.99
N LYS A 156 23.47 24.00 34.34
CA LYS A 156 24.39 23.85 35.49
C LYS A 156 25.62 24.75 35.37
N LYS A 157 26.26 24.78 34.19
CA LYS A 157 27.41 25.69 33.95
C LYS A 157 27.04 27.15 34.11
N TRP A 158 25.84 27.53 33.67
CA TRP A 158 25.33 28.89 33.83
C TRP A 158 25.07 29.21 35.30
N GLU A 159 24.40 28.32 36.04
CA GLU A 159 24.15 28.44 37.49
C GLU A 159 25.46 28.56 38.28
N GLU A 160 26.44 27.69 38.02
CA GLU A 160 27.76 27.74 38.64
C GLU A 160 28.48 29.07 38.35
N LYS A 161 28.49 29.52 37.09
CA LYS A 161 29.12 30.78 36.71
C LYS A 161 28.41 31.97 37.35
N ASN A 162 27.08 31.95 37.41
CA ASN A 162 26.30 33.01 38.05
C ASN A 162 26.59 33.06 39.55
N GLY A 163 26.60 31.91 40.24
CA GLY A 163 26.97 31.82 41.65
C GLY A 163 28.41 32.30 41.92
N GLN A 164 29.36 32.02 41.03
CA GLN A 164 30.72 32.58 41.12
C GLN A 164 30.75 34.10 40.97
N LEU A 165 29.94 34.66 40.06
CA LEU A 165 29.82 36.11 39.89
C LEU A 165 29.17 36.77 41.10
N ASP A 166 28.10 36.19 41.63
CA ASP A 166 27.42 36.67 42.84
C ASP A 166 28.37 36.65 44.05
N GLY A 167 29.18 35.59 44.18
CA GLY A 167 30.22 35.49 45.22
C GLY A 167 31.29 36.59 45.09
N LYS A 168 31.77 36.87 43.87
CA LYS A 168 32.73 37.95 43.60
C LYS A 168 32.14 39.34 43.84
N LEU A 169 30.88 39.54 43.47
CA LEU A 169 30.16 40.79 43.70
C LEU A 169 30.02 41.03 45.21
N SER A 170 29.61 40.02 45.96
CA SER A 170 29.50 40.07 47.43
C SER A 170 30.85 40.36 48.11
N SER A 171 31.96 39.79 47.62
CA SER A 171 33.30 40.06 48.17
C SER A 171 33.74 41.49 47.87
N LEU A 172 33.54 41.97 46.63
CA LEU A 172 33.86 43.35 46.25
C LEU A 172 33.03 44.35 47.07
N GLU A 173 31.72 44.13 47.22
CA GLU A 173 30.86 44.97 48.05
C GLU A 173 31.37 45.06 49.50
N ARG A 174 31.82 43.93 50.07
CA ARG A 174 32.45 43.89 51.40
C ARG A 174 33.74 44.70 51.44
N GLU A 175 34.65 44.49 50.49
CA GLU A 175 35.92 45.22 50.40
C GLU A 175 35.70 46.73 50.25
N TYR A 176 34.73 47.14 49.41
CA TYR A 176 34.36 48.54 49.25
C TYR A 176 33.81 49.14 50.55
N LYS A 177 32.98 48.39 51.28
CA LYS A 177 32.43 48.82 52.57
C LYS A 177 33.54 48.98 53.61
N GLU A 178 34.40 47.97 53.77
CA GLU A 178 35.55 47.99 54.68
C GLU A 178 36.52 49.13 54.36
N ARG A 179 36.84 49.33 53.08
CA ARG A 179 37.69 50.44 52.64
C ARG A 179 37.03 51.79 52.92
N GLY A 180 35.73 51.91 52.72
CA GLY A 180 34.95 53.10 53.07
C GLY A 180 35.00 53.41 54.58
N GLU A 181 34.86 52.39 55.42
CA GLU A 181 34.98 52.51 56.89
C GLU A 181 36.41 52.89 57.32
N ALA A 182 37.43 52.27 56.73
CA ALA A 182 38.84 52.59 56.99
C ALA A 182 39.19 54.04 56.61
N LEU A 183 38.70 54.52 55.46
CA LEU A 183 38.88 55.91 55.06
C LEU A 183 38.18 56.89 56.02
N ARG A 184 36.97 56.58 56.48
CA ARG A 184 36.26 57.40 57.49
C ARG A 184 36.99 57.44 58.83
N LEU A 185 37.54 56.31 59.28
CA LEU A 185 38.37 56.26 60.50
C LEU A 185 39.64 57.10 60.35
N LYS A 186 40.31 57.01 59.20
CA LYS A 186 41.50 57.81 58.90
C LYS A 186 41.17 59.31 58.87
N GLU A 187 40.08 59.68 58.21
CA GLU A 187 39.55 61.05 58.17
C GLU A 187 39.33 61.59 59.58
N LYS A 188 38.62 60.85 60.44
CA LYS A 188 38.42 61.21 61.86
C LYS A 188 39.74 61.39 62.61
N SER A 189 40.70 60.46 62.44
CA SER A 189 42.02 60.58 63.11
C SER A 189 42.78 61.82 62.66
N LEU A 190 42.75 62.16 61.37
CA LEU A 190 43.40 63.35 60.83
C LEU A 190 42.71 64.62 61.30
N GLU A 191 41.38 64.62 61.41
CA GLU A 191 40.62 65.71 62.02
C GLU A 191 40.99 65.92 63.49
N GLU A 192 41.13 64.85 64.26
CA GLU A 192 41.54 64.89 65.67
C GLU A 192 42.99 65.38 65.82
N GLU A 193 43.92 64.88 65.01
CA GLU A 193 45.30 65.37 64.94
C GLU A 193 45.37 66.85 64.58
N PHE A 194 44.57 67.28 63.60
CA PHE A 194 44.49 68.69 63.20
C PHE A 194 43.94 69.55 64.33
N LYS A 195 42.88 69.12 65.02
CA LYS A 195 42.34 69.78 66.22
C LYS A 195 43.38 69.85 67.33
N TYR A 196 44.15 68.79 67.56
CA TYR A 196 45.23 68.76 68.54
C TYR A 196 46.35 69.74 68.20
N LYS A 197 46.87 69.70 66.97
CA LYS A 197 47.91 70.64 66.48
C LYS A 197 47.44 72.08 66.55
N LYS A 198 46.18 72.35 66.19
CA LYS A 198 45.57 73.69 66.34
C LYS A 198 45.55 74.15 67.80
N LYS A 199 45.16 73.27 68.74
CA LYS A 199 45.19 73.58 70.19
C LYS A 199 46.61 73.84 70.69
N GLU A 200 47.58 73.01 70.33
CA GLU A 200 48.99 73.22 70.70
C GLU A 200 49.54 74.53 70.13
N LEU A 201 49.22 74.85 68.87
CA LEU A 201 49.60 76.11 68.24
C LEU A 201 49.02 77.31 69.02
N ILE A 202 47.73 77.27 69.35
CA ILE A 202 47.10 78.31 70.20
C ILE A 202 47.83 78.45 71.53
N LYS A 203 48.13 77.34 72.24
CA LYS A 203 48.90 77.39 73.49
C LYS A 203 50.28 78.00 73.31
N THR A 204 50.99 77.68 72.23
CA THR A 204 52.31 78.28 71.95
C THR A 204 52.20 79.78 71.65
N PHE A 205 51.19 80.20 70.88
CA PHE A 205 50.89 81.61 70.66
C PHE A 205 50.58 82.33 71.98
N ASP A 206 49.76 81.73 72.84
CA ASP A 206 49.42 82.30 74.15
C ASP A 206 50.65 82.42 75.05
N ARG A 207 51.55 81.41 75.08
CA ARG A 207 52.83 81.50 75.80
C ARG A 207 53.70 82.64 75.28
N VAL A 208 53.89 82.72 73.96
CA VAL A 208 54.66 83.80 73.32
C VAL A 208 54.03 85.16 73.62
N ARG A 209 52.70 85.26 73.60
CA ARG A 209 51.96 86.48 73.94
C ARG A 209 52.23 86.90 75.39
N VAL A 210 52.15 85.97 76.34
CA VAL A 210 52.45 86.24 77.76
C VAL A 210 53.92 86.65 77.95
N GLU A 211 54.86 85.98 77.27
CA GLU A 211 56.28 86.35 77.30
C GLU A 211 56.52 87.76 76.72
N LEU A 212 55.82 88.13 75.64
CA LEU A 212 55.88 89.47 75.06
C LEU A 212 55.26 90.51 76.00
N GLU A 213 54.08 90.25 76.56
CA GLU A 213 53.43 91.13 77.55
C GLU A 213 54.32 91.34 78.80
N LEU A 214 55.03 90.29 79.24
CA LEU A 214 56.01 90.40 80.33
C LEU A 214 57.21 91.27 79.94
N LYS A 215 57.80 91.04 78.77
CA LYS A 215 58.89 91.88 78.25
C LYS A 215 58.45 93.34 78.06
N GLU A 216 57.25 93.57 77.57
CA GLU A 216 56.66 94.91 77.45
C GLU A 216 56.51 95.57 78.83
N ARG A 217 56.02 94.85 79.85
CA ARG A 217 55.97 95.37 81.22
C ARG A 217 57.36 95.64 81.79
N GLU A 218 58.34 94.79 81.53
CA GLU A 218 59.73 95.02 81.94
C GLU A 218 60.35 96.24 81.24
N LEU A 219 60.06 96.44 79.96
CA LEU A 219 60.47 97.60 79.19
C LEU A 219 59.78 98.89 79.68
N LEU A 220 58.46 98.84 79.95
CA LEU A 220 57.72 99.95 80.55
C LEU A 220 58.29 100.31 81.92
N LYS A 221 58.57 99.34 82.80
CA LYS A 221 59.25 99.59 84.07
C LYS A 221 60.64 100.19 83.89
N LYS A 222 61.39 99.79 82.86
CA LYS A 222 62.68 100.41 82.53
C LYS A 222 62.50 101.85 82.02
N GLN A 223 61.47 102.12 81.22
CA GLN A 223 61.13 103.47 80.75
C GLN A 223 60.64 104.37 81.88
N GLU A 224 59.82 103.88 82.80
CA GLU A 224 59.40 104.60 84.01
C GLU A 224 60.60 104.93 84.90
N LYS A 225 61.54 103.99 85.08
CA LYS A 225 62.80 104.25 85.79
C LYS A 225 63.69 105.29 85.10
N LEU A 226 63.69 105.32 83.76
CA LEU A 226 64.39 106.35 82.98
C LEU A 226 63.69 107.71 83.12
N ALA A 227 62.35 107.75 83.10
CA ALA A 227 61.56 108.95 83.28
C ALA A 227 61.60 109.52 84.71
N GLU A 228 61.72 108.67 85.74
CA GLU A 228 61.98 109.08 87.13
C GLU A 228 63.42 109.59 87.31
N GLY A 229 64.37 109.09 86.51
CA GLY A 229 65.72 109.65 86.37
C GLY A 229 65.73 111.04 85.72
N GLU A 230 64.87 111.28 84.73
CA GLU A 230 64.75 112.60 84.08
C GLU A 230 64.03 113.64 84.96
N LYS A 231 63.06 113.23 85.81
CA LYS A 231 62.39 114.14 86.76
C LYS A 231 63.22 114.48 88.00
N THR A 232 64.35 113.81 88.22
CA THR A 232 65.34 114.17 89.26
C THR A 232 66.55 114.93 88.70
N ALA A 233 66.64 115.09 87.37
CA ALA A 233 67.67 115.90 86.70
C ALA A 233 67.25 117.38 86.47
N ASP A 234 65.97 117.74 86.61
CA ASP A 234 65.44 119.10 86.36
C ASP A 234 65.40 120.01 87.61
N LYS A 235 66.20 119.69 88.64
CA LYS A 235 66.49 120.56 89.78
C LYS A 235 67.96 120.44 90.18
N GLY A 236 68.86 121.02 89.39
CA GLY A 236 70.24 121.19 89.83
C GLY A 236 71.25 121.45 88.75
N THR A 237 71.23 122.66 88.19
CA THR A 237 72.46 123.44 87.94
C THR A 237 72.09 124.85 87.51
N GLU A 238 71.82 125.69 88.51
CA GLU A 238 72.26 127.08 88.53
C GLU A 238 73.76 127.07 88.78
N LYS A 239 74.56 127.47 87.78
CA LYS A 239 75.71 128.38 87.86
C LYS A 239 76.37 128.51 86.48
#